data_AF-A0A966W5S9-F1
#
_entry.id   AF-A0A966W5S9-F1
#
_cell.length_a   1.000
_cell.length_b   1.000
_cell.length_c   1.000
_cell.angle_alpha   90.00
_cell.angle_beta   90.00
_cell.angle_gamma   90.00
#
_symmetry.space_group_name_H-M   'P 1'
#
loop_
_entity.id
_entity.type
_entity.pdbx_description
1 polymer ?
#
loop_
_entity_poly.entity_id
_entity_poly.type
_entity_poly.pdbx_seq_one_letter_code
_entity_poly.pdbx_strand_id
1 'polypeptide(L)'
;MPVAGDPPLIQKTTCRKLIEAMSLATPRPAVTDWVLPTQGITIDGWLRPRANTPGDLDDDDMNRLANWRFSHVRLPVGSGADGGTSIDQALDRLARFGLRAVVSMELTAAEQAPIWADAVAREAVKSAWHALAKRVQDHPA
;
A
#
# COMPACT_ATOMS: atom_id res chain seq x y z
N MET A 1 53.27 19.19 -30.41
CA MET A 1 52.02 19.54 -29.71
C MET A 1 50.85 18.91 -30.45
N PRO A 2 50.09 18.00 -29.83
CA PRO A 2 48.74 17.66 -30.28
C PRO A 2 47.67 18.18 -29.30
N VAL A 3 46.51 18.44 -29.88
CA VAL A 3 45.33 19.13 -29.36
C VAL A 3 44.53 18.21 -28.43
N ALA A 4 44.14 18.70 -27.26
CA ALA A 4 43.21 18.01 -26.36
C ALA A 4 41.79 18.09 -26.95
N GLY A 5 41.22 16.95 -27.33
CA GLY A 5 39.83 16.83 -27.76
C GLY A 5 38.88 16.86 -26.57
N ASP A 6 37.78 17.61 -26.70
CA ASP A 6 36.69 17.65 -25.73
C ASP A 6 36.04 16.26 -25.55
N PRO A 7 35.68 15.86 -24.31
CA PRO A 7 34.92 14.64 -24.08
C PRO A 7 33.43 14.80 -24.46
N PRO A 8 32.78 13.73 -24.96
CA PRO A 8 31.46 13.81 -25.59
C PRO A 8 30.30 14.07 -24.61
N LEU A 9 29.39 14.94 -25.03
CA LEU A 9 28.18 15.43 -24.35
C LEU A 9 27.04 14.39 -24.14
N ILE A 10 27.35 13.08 -24.18
CA ILE A 10 26.35 11.99 -24.17
C ILE A 10 26.08 11.45 -22.74
N GLN A 11 26.93 11.78 -21.76
CA GLN A 11 26.79 11.23 -20.41
C GLN A 11 25.80 11.99 -19.50
N LYS A 12 25.61 13.30 -19.67
CA LYS A 12 24.81 14.10 -18.71
C LYS A 12 23.30 13.83 -18.80
N THR A 13 22.77 13.59 -20.00
CA THR A 13 21.33 13.39 -20.21
C THR A 13 20.88 11.99 -19.81
N THR A 14 21.73 10.99 -20.03
CA THR A 14 21.47 9.59 -19.67
C THR A 14 21.52 9.37 -18.16
N CYS A 15 22.44 10.04 -17.45
CA CYS A 15 22.49 9.98 -15.98
C CYS A 15 21.26 10.62 -15.32
N ARG A 16 20.71 11.72 -15.84
CA ARG A 16 19.51 12.35 -15.25
C ARG A 16 18.28 11.44 -15.32
N LYS A 17 18.05 10.77 -16.47
CA LYS A 17 16.94 9.80 -16.62
C LYS A 17 17.12 8.56 -15.75
N LEU A 18 18.36 8.10 -15.56
CA LEU A 18 18.66 6.98 -14.66
C LEU A 18 18.44 7.34 -13.19
N ILE A 19 18.75 8.57 -12.78
CA ILE A 19 18.50 9.05 -11.42
C ILE A 19 17.00 9.22 -11.15
N GLU A 20 16.24 9.76 -12.11
CA GLU A 20 14.77 9.82 -12.01
C GLU A 20 14.13 8.42 -11.98
N ALA A 21 14.65 7.47 -12.77
CA ALA A 21 14.17 6.09 -12.76
C ALA A 21 14.57 5.31 -11.49
N MET A 22 15.74 5.57 -10.91
CA MET A 22 16.20 4.93 -9.67
C MET A 22 15.54 5.51 -8.42
N SER A 23 15.08 6.77 -8.47
CA SER A 23 14.37 7.41 -7.36
C SER A 23 12.92 6.91 -7.19
N LEU A 24 12.39 6.15 -8.15
CA LEU A 24 11.00 5.65 -8.14
C LEU A 24 10.84 4.23 -7.57
N ALA A 25 11.92 3.49 -7.33
CA ALA A 25 11.81 2.08 -6.93
C ALA A 25 12.88 1.64 -5.92
N THR A 26 13.35 2.55 -5.06
CA THR A 26 14.14 2.12 -3.90
C THR A 26 13.17 1.76 -2.78
N PRO A 27 12.98 0.46 -2.44
CA PRO A 27 12.24 0.13 -1.23
C PRO A 27 12.97 0.78 -0.06
N ARG A 28 12.32 1.73 0.63
CA ARG A 28 12.86 2.26 1.87
C ARG A 28 13.08 1.08 2.81
N PRO A 29 14.25 0.94 3.45
CA PRO A 29 14.43 -0.07 4.47
C PRO A 29 13.33 0.13 5.51
N ALA A 30 12.57 -0.92 5.79
CA ALA A 30 11.38 -0.91 6.63
C ALA A 30 11.63 -0.47 8.09
N VAL A 31 12.85 -0.05 8.44
CA VAL A 31 13.32 0.12 9.83
C VAL A 31 13.74 1.57 10.15
N THR A 32 13.96 2.46 9.17
CA THR A 32 14.57 3.78 9.46
C THR A 32 13.58 4.94 9.72
N ASP A 33 12.27 4.77 9.51
CA ASP A 33 11.27 5.84 9.74
C ASP A 33 10.43 5.66 11.03
N TRP A 34 10.79 4.74 11.93
CA TRP A 34 10.02 4.44 13.16
C TRP A 34 10.26 5.42 14.32
N VAL A 35 10.59 6.68 14.05
CA VAL A 35 10.87 7.70 15.08
C VAL A 35 9.60 8.45 15.52
N LEU A 36 8.45 7.79 15.49
CA LEU A 36 7.20 8.28 16.08
C LEU A 36 6.51 7.13 16.81
N PRO A 37 5.87 7.37 17.97
CA PRO A 37 5.04 6.35 18.61
C PRO A 37 3.96 5.92 17.60
N THR A 38 4.06 4.67 17.16
CA THR A 38 3.23 4.10 16.09
C THR A 38 1.89 3.66 16.64
N GLN A 39 1.00 4.62 16.88
CA GLN A 39 -0.39 4.31 17.19
C GLN A 39 -1.12 3.95 15.90
N GLY A 40 -1.55 2.69 15.85
CA GLY A 40 -2.33 2.14 14.74
C GLY A 40 -3.75 1.86 15.15
N ILE A 41 -4.68 1.95 14.21
CA ILE A 41 -6.07 1.50 14.38
C ILE A 41 -6.45 0.53 13.26
N THR A 42 -7.28 -0.45 13.56
CA THR A 42 -7.93 -1.28 12.53
C THR A 42 -9.31 -0.70 12.25
N ILE A 43 -9.61 -0.45 10.98
CA ILE A 43 -10.94 -0.05 10.55
C ILE A 43 -11.58 -1.24 9.85
N ASP A 44 -12.38 -1.97 10.61
CA ASP A 44 -13.20 -3.06 10.09
C ASP A 44 -14.45 -2.51 9.39
N GLY A 45 -14.91 -3.19 8.34
CA GLY A 45 -16.17 -2.85 7.68
C GLY A 45 -16.07 -1.87 6.51
N TRP A 46 -14.96 -1.13 6.40
CA TRP A 46 -14.84 -0.08 5.39
C TRP A 46 -14.62 -0.60 3.96
N LEU A 47 -13.63 -1.47 3.75
CA LEU A 47 -13.38 -2.13 2.44
C LEU A 47 -14.17 -3.44 2.28
N ARG A 48 -14.47 -4.07 3.42
CA ARG A 48 -15.23 -5.32 3.48
C ARG A 48 -16.42 -5.12 4.41
N PRO A 49 -17.61 -4.79 3.86
CA PRO A 49 -18.81 -4.58 4.67
C PRO A 49 -19.07 -5.75 5.63
N ARG A 50 -19.31 -5.44 6.91
CA ARG A 50 -19.73 -6.40 7.93
C ARG A 50 -21.09 -6.01 8.48
N ALA A 51 -21.76 -6.97 9.11
CA ALA A 51 -22.98 -6.65 9.85
C ALA A 51 -22.66 -5.64 10.96
N ASN A 52 -23.45 -4.57 11.05
CA ASN A 52 -23.35 -3.53 12.08
C ASN A 52 -22.07 -2.69 12.07
N THR A 53 -21.29 -2.67 10.99
CA THR A 53 -20.22 -1.67 10.84
C THR A 53 -20.79 -0.37 10.30
N PRO A 54 -20.37 0.80 10.85
CA PRO A 54 -20.73 2.09 10.27
C PRO A 54 -20.27 2.14 8.80
N GLY A 55 -21.00 2.90 7.99
CA GLY A 55 -20.79 3.00 6.54
C GLY A 55 -19.45 3.64 6.16
N ASP A 56 -19.34 4.10 4.91
CA ASP A 56 -18.11 4.71 4.39
C ASP A 56 -17.58 5.82 5.32
N LEU A 57 -16.29 5.75 5.64
CA LEU A 57 -15.62 6.79 6.39
C LEU A 57 -15.33 8.00 5.52
N ASP A 58 -15.58 9.18 6.05
CA ASP A 58 -15.39 10.45 5.36
C ASP A 58 -14.08 11.16 5.76
N ASP A 59 -13.91 12.36 5.22
CA ASP A 59 -12.73 13.20 5.46
C ASP A 59 -12.70 13.75 6.92
N ASP A 60 -13.85 13.87 7.60
CA ASP A 60 -13.92 14.29 9.00
C ASP A 60 -13.41 13.17 9.93
N ASP A 61 -13.75 11.91 9.63
CA ASP A 61 -13.22 10.76 10.35
C ASP A 61 -11.70 10.66 10.22
N MET A 62 -11.16 10.90 9.02
CA MET A 62 -9.69 10.92 8.83
C MET A 62 -9.03 12.05 9.60
N ASN A 63 -9.65 13.23 9.61
CA ASN A 63 -9.16 14.37 10.38
C ASN A 63 -9.16 14.05 11.89
N ARG A 64 -10.17 13.35 12.41
CA ARG A 64 -10.18 12.88 13.80
C ARG A 64 -9.03 11.92 14.09
N LEU A 65 -8.80 10.94 13.21
CA LEU A 65 -7.69 9.99 13.36
C LEU A 65 -6.33 10.69 13.40
N ALA A 66 -6.10 11.63 12.49
CA ALA A 66 -4.88 12.43 12.45
C ALA A 66 -4.71 13.28 13.72
N ASN A 67 -5.78 13.94 14.19
CA ASN A 67 -5.76 14.74 15.42
C ASN A 67 -5.55 13.91 16.69
N TRP A 68 -6.01 12.66 16.69
CA TRP A 68 -5.73 11.68 17.75
C TRP A 68 -4.32 11.08 17.66
N ARG A 69 -3.51 11.52 16.69
CA ARG A 69 -2.11 11.13 16.50
C ARG A 69 -1.94 9.65 16.11
N PHE A 70 -2.95 9.04 15.50
CA PHE A 70 -2.74 7.78 14.78
C PHE A 70 -1.80 8.02 13.61
N SER A 71 -0.85 7.11 13.41
CA SER A 71 0.11 7.18 12.30
C SER A 71 -0.22 6.23 11.16
N HIS A 72 -0.99 5.18 11.43
CA HIS A 72 -1.35 4.18 10.44
C HIS A 72 -2.72 3.54 10.70
N VAL A 73 -3.32 3.07 9.62
CA VAL A 73 -4.62 2.40 9.62
C VAL A 73 -4.46 1.03 8.98
N ARG A 74 -4.81 -0.04 9.71
CA ARG A 74 -4.96 -1.37 9.14
C ARG A 74 -6.28 -1.46 8.39
N LEU A 75 -6.18 -1.84 7.11
CA LEU A 75 -7.29 -2.01 6.18
C LEU A 75 -7.46 -3.49 5.83
N PRO A 76 -8.44 -4.19 6.42
CA PRO A 76 -8.73 -5.56 6.06
C PRO A 76 -9.46 -5.65 4.72
N VAL A 77 -8.94 -6.47 3.82
CA VAL A 77 -9.51 -6.74 2.49
C VAL A 77 -9.82 -8.22 2.30
N GLY A 78 -10.77 -8.53 1.42
CA GLY A 78 -11.02 -9.91 1.02
C GLY A 78 -9.97 -10.44 0.03
N SER A 79 -10.00 -11.75 -0.19
CA SER A 79 -9.31 -12.42 -1.31
C SER A 79 -9.98 -12.16 -2.67
N GLY A 80 -11.24 -11.71 -2.66
CA GLY A 80 -12.07 -11.45 -3.84
C GLY A 80 -12.27 -9.96 -4.12
N ALA A 81 -13.24 -9.63 -4.98
CA ALA A 81 -13.57 -8.26 -5.33
C ALA A 81 -14.01 -7.42 -4.12
N ASP A 82 -13.60 -6.15 -4.08
CA ASP A 82 -14.01 -5.20 -3.05
C ASP A 82 -15.54 -5.03 -3.10
N GLY A 83 -16.20 -5.13 -1.95
CA GLY A 83 -17.66 -5.04 -1.84
C GLY A 83 -18.18 -3.66 -1.43
N GLY A 84 -17.30 -2.70 -1.14
CA GLY A 84 -17.63 -1.37 -0.61
C GLY A 84 -16.80 -0.26 -1.25
N THR A 85 -16.21 0.62 -0.44
CA THR A 85 -15.21 1.60 -0.90
C THR A 85 -14.06 0.86 -1.62
N SER A 86 -13.62 1.38 -2.78
CA SER A 86 -12.45 0.84 -3.48
C SER A 86 -11.20 1.04 -2.63
N ILE A 87 -10.32 0.03 -2.55
CA ILE A 87 -9.02 0.17 -1.85
C ILE A 87 -8.25 1.41 -2.32
N ASP A 88 -8.28 1.74 -3.61
CA ASP A 88 -7.56 2.89 -4.17
C ASP A 88 -8.07 4.20 -3.54
N GLN A 89 -9.39 4.33 -3.37
CA GLN A 89 -10.01 5.50 -2.74
C GLN A 89 -9.67 5.60 -1.26
N ALA A 90 -9.60 4.46 -0.54
CA ALA A 90 -9.21 4.44 0.85
C ALA A 90 -7.73 4.82 1.03
N LEU A 91 -6.84 4.31 0.16
CA LEU A 91 -5.42 4.65 0.18
C LEU A 91 -5.21 6.14 -0.10
N ASP A 92 -5.85 6.69 -1.14
CA ASP A 92 -5.77 8.11 -1.47
C ASP A 92 -6.34 8.99 -0.36
N ARG A 93 -7.44 8.56 0.27
CA ARG A 93 -8.02 9.28 1.41
C ARG A 93 -7.05 9.29 2.59
N LEU A 94 -6.47 8.16 2.99
CA LEU A 94 -5.51 8.10 4.10
C LEU A 94 -4.26 8.96 3.83
N ALA A 95 -3.72 8.89 2.61
CA ALA A 95 -2.54 9.65 2.21
C ALA A 95 -2.76 11.17 2.33
N ARG A 96 -3.94 11.68 1.98
CA ARG A 96 -4.29 13.11 2.12
C ARG A 96 -4.21 13.63 3.56
N PHE A 97 -4.36 12.75 4.56
CA PHE A 97 -4.29 13.09 5.98
C PHE A 97 -2.98 12.65 6.65
N GLY A 98 -2.00 12.20 5.87
CA GLY A 98 -0.71 11.75 6.41
C GLY A 98 -0.79 10.44 7.20
N LEU A 99 -1.86 9.66 7.00
CA LEU A 99 -2.04 8.34 7.61
C LEU A 99 -1.48 7.27 6.68
N ARG A 100 -0.63 6.39 7.21
CA ARG A 100 -0.12 5.25 6.44
C ARG A 100 -1.15 4.12 6.39
N ALA A 101 -1.21 3.39 5.28
CA ALA A 101 -2.09 2.23 5.17
C ALA A 101 -1.33 0.91 5.39
N VAL A 102 -1.88 0.03 6.22
CA VAL A 102 -1.44 -1.36 6.36
C VAL A 102 -2.52 -2.27 5.80
N VAL A 103 -2.37 -2.68 4.55
CA VAL A 103 -3.34 -3.55 3.88
C VAL A 103 -3.11 -5.00 4.31
N SER A 104 -4.16 -5.69 4.73
CA SER A 104 -4.09 -7.11 5.13
C SER A 104 -5.22 -7.91 4.51
N MET A 105 -4.92 -9.11 4.00
CA MET A 105 -5.94 -10.01 3.48
C MET A 105 -6.56 -10.84 4.60
N GLU A 106 -7.88 -10.78 4.71
CA GLU A 106 -8.66 -11.57 5.65
C GLU A 106 -9.38 -12.70 4.92
N LEU A 107 -8.90 -13.91 5.17
CA LEU A 107 -9.51 -15.14 4.67
C LEU A 107 -10.76 -15.48 5.51
N THR A 108 -11.84 -15.87 4.85
CA THR A 108 -13.01 -16.49 5.49
C THR A 108 -12.65 -17.84 6.10
N ALA A 109 -13.47 -18.34 7.02
CA ALA A 109 -13.31 -19.69 7.55
C ALA A 109 -13.30 -20.77 6.45
N ALA A 110 -14.09 -20.57 5.38
CA ALA A 110 -14.14 -21.45 4.22
C ALA A 110 -12.85 -21.43 3.39
N GLU A 111 -12.06 -20.36 3.46
CA GLU A 111 -10.77 -20.23 2.78
C GLU A 111 -9.59 -20.64 3.67
N GLN A 112 -9.69 -20.43 4.98
CA GLN A 112 -8.62 -20.76 5.92
C GLN A 112 -8.38 -22.27 6.06
N ALA A 113 -9.44 -23.09 6.04
CA ALA A 113 -9.27 -24.53 6.17
C ALA A 113 -8.58 -25.17 4.95
N PRO A 114 -8.94 -24.83 3.69
CA PRO A 114 -8.32 -25.44 2.51
C PRO A 114 -6.88 -24.99 2.24
N ILE A 115 -6.45 -23.78 2.60
CA ILE A 115 -5.09 -23.31 2.24
C ILE A 115 -3.97 -24.21 2.77
N TRP A 116 -4.17 -24.92 3.88
CA TRP A 116 -3.13 -25.79 4.43
C TRP A 116 -3.13 -27.18 3.78
N ALA A 117 -4.26 -27.62 3.24
CA ALA A 117 -4.45 -28.97 2.70
C ALA A 117 -4.44 -29.04 1.17
N ASP A 118 -4.86 -27.97 0.48
CA ASP A 118 -5.12 -27.97 -0.96
C ASP A 118 -4.18 -26.99 -1.70
N ALA A 119 -3.48 -27.50 -2.71
CA ALA A 119 -2.59 -26.72 -3.56
C ALA A 119 -3.35 -25.69 -4.40
N VAL A 120 -4.56 -26.01 -4.86
CA VAL A 120 -5.39 -25.09 -5.65
C VAL A 120 -5.83 -23.90 -4.79
N ALA A 121 -6.29 -24.17 -3.56
CA ALA A 121 -6.62 -23.12 -2.60
C ALA A 121 -5.43 -22.21 -2.27
N ARG A 122 -4.22 -22.78 -2.11
CA ARG A 122 -2.99 -21.97 -1.91
C ARG A 122 -2.69 -21.07 -3.08
N GLU A 123 -2.72 -21.61 -4.30
CA GLU A 123 -2.41 -20.82 -5.49
C GLU A 123 -3.47 -19.73 -5.73
N ALA A 124 -4.74 -19.98 -5.38
CA ALA A 124 -5.78 -18.96 -5.42
C ALA A 124 -5.48 -17.78 -4.47
N VAL A 125 -5.15 -18.05 -3.21
CA VAL A 125 -4.79 -17.00 -2.23
C VAL A 125 -3.51 -16.29 -2.62
N LYS A 126 -2.50 -17.01 -3.11
CA LYS A 126 -1.26 -16.41 -3.64
C LYS A 126 -1.54 -15.50 -4.83
N SER A 127 -2.45 -15.88 -5.73
CA SER A 127 -2.82 -15.07 -6.88
C SER A 127 -3.56 -13.80 -6.46
N ALA A 128 -4.45 -13.89 -5.47
CA ALA A 128 -5.10 -12.74 -4.87
C ALA A 128 -4.07 -11.77 -4.25
N TRP A 129 -3.05 -12.28 -3.55
CA TRP A 129 -1.98 -11.45 -3.00
C TRP A 129 -1.17 -10.74 -4.10
N HIS A 130 -0.86 -11.41 -5.20
CA HIS A 130 -0.16 -10.77 -6.33
C HIS A 130 -0.99 -9.67 -6.97
N ALA A 131 -2.30 -9.91 -7.15
CA ALA A 131 -3.20 -8.91 -7.69
C ALA A 131 -3.28 -7.68 -6.76
N LEU A 132 -3.40 -7.91 -5.45
CA LEU A 132 -3.43 -6.85 -4.45
C LEU A 132 -2.11 -6.07 -4.42
N ALA A 133 -0.96 -6.76 -4.38
CA ALA A 133 0.35 -6.12 -4.37
C ALA A 133 0.55 -5.25 -5.62
N LYS A 134 0.18 -5.76 -6.80
CA LYS A 134 0.24 -5.00 -8.06
C LYS A 134 -0.67 -3.77 -8.04
N ARG A 135 -1.84 -3.88 -7.41
CA ARG A 135 -2.79 -2.75 -7.31
C ARG A 135 -2.26 -1.65 -6.40
N VAL A 136 -1.67 -2.00 -5.26
CA VAL A 136 -1.22 -1.01 -4.27
C VAL A 136 0.19 -0.45 -4.53
N GLN A 137 0.95 -1.05 -5.45
CA GLN A 137 2.37 -0.67 -5.69
C GLN A 137 2.55 0.80 -6.10
N ASP A 138 1.53 1.38 -6.73
CA ASP A 138 1.59 2.74 -7.30
C ASP A 138 1.09 3.81 -6.30
N HIS A 139 0.65 3.40 -5.10
CA HIS A 139 0.19 4.33 -4.06
C HIS A 139 1.34 4.79 -3.14
N PRO A 140 1.32 6.06 -2.70
CA PRO A 140 2.31 6.57 -1.75
C PRO A 140 2.19 5.86 -0.38
N ALA A 141 3.34 5.59 0.25
CA ALA A 141 3.47 4.87 1.52
C ALA A 141 3.24 5.74 2.78
#